data_AF-M8B4K2-F1
#
_entry.id   AF-M8B4K2-F1
#
_cell.length_a   1.000
_cell.length_b   1.000
_cell.length_c   1.000
_cell.angle_alpha   90.00
_cell.angle_beta   90.00
_cell.angle_gamma   90.00
#
_symmetry.space_group_name_H-M   'P 1'
#
loop_
_entity.id
_entity.type
_entity.pdbx_description
1 polymer ?
#
loop_
_entity_poly.entity_id
_entity_poly.type
_entity_poly.pdbx_seq_one_letter_code
_entity_poly.pdbx_strand_id
1 'polypeptide(L)'
;MASSSRSSLAGLARARLASGTIGPAYQALLEALCPANTSQFTNVTTEIDLSTPVVLDNNYYKLVQLNLGLHFSDDQLIRNATLKGFVDTFAANETLWKEKFIAAMIKMGNIAPKTGTQGEIRLNCSIVNPSSTSSSGYDGAIQMLRRPGSDDKVASG
;
A
#
# COMPACT_ATOMS: atom_id res chain seq x y z
N MET A 1 11.29 6.18 -36.61
CA MET A 1 11.66 6.48 -35.21
C MET A 1 10.38 6.63 -34.41
N ALA A 2 9.91 5.57 -33.75
CA ALA A 2 8.77 5.66 -32.84
C ALA A 2 9.31 6.15 -31.49
N SER A 3 9.10 7.42 -31.17
CA SER A 3 9.32 7.95 -29.83
C SER A 3 8.29 7.30 -28.89
N SER A 4 8.72 6.26 -28.20
CA SER A 4 8.02 5.72 -27.03
C SER A 4 8.06 6.79 -25.93
N SER A 5 7.15 7.76 -25.98
CA SER A 5 6.91 8.72 -24.91
C SER A 5 6.40 7.94 -23.69
N ARG A 6 7.31 7.54 -22.81
CA ARG A 6 6.96 7.12 -21.46
C ARG A 6 6.46 8.39 -20.75
N SER A 7 5.18 8.66 -20.85
CA SER A 7 4.54 9.71 -20.05
C SER A 7 4.81 9.38 -18.58
N SER A 8 5.57 10.23 -17.90
CA SER A 8 5.81 10.06 -16.46
C SER A 8 4.48 10.07 -15.72
N LEU A 9 4.40 9.42 -14.54
CA LEU A 9 3.19 9.45 -13.71
C LEU A 9 2.74 10.89 -13.40
N ALA A 10 3.70 11.81 -13.24
CA ALA A 10 3.43 13.24 -13.10
C ALA A 10 2.82 13.86 -14.37
N GLY A 11 3.29 13.44 -15.55
CA GLY A 11 2.72 13.85 -16.83
C GLY A 11 1.30 13.32 -17.04
N LEU A 12 1.01 12.09 -16.62
CA LEU A 12 -0.33 11.49 -16.66
C LEU A 12 -1.29 12.16 -15.67
N ALA A 13 -0.83 12.48 -14.46
CA ALA A 13 -1.63 13.22 -13.48
C ALA A 13 -1.97 14.64 -13.97
N ARG A 14 -1.00 15.37 -14.54
CA ARG A 14 -1.24 16.68 -15.18
C ARG A 14 -2.16 16.58 -16.40
N ALA A 15 -1.99 15.55 -17.23
CA ALA A 15 -2.88 15.31 -18.36
C ALA A 15 -4.31 15.00 -17.92
N ARG A 16 -4.49 14.32 -16.77
CA ARG A 16 -5.82 14.08 -16.21
C ARG A 16 -6.52 15.36 -15.78
N LEU A 17 -5.82 16.24 -15.05
CA LEU A 17 -6.35 17.57 -14.70
C LEU A 17 -6.74 18.35 -15.97
N ALA A 18 -5.96 18.25 -17.03
CA ALA A 18 -6.27 18.89 -18.31
C ALA A 18 -7.38 18.18 -19.14
N SER A 19 -7.70 16.92 -18.85
CA SER A 19 -8.62 16.10 -19.65
C SER A 19 -10.11 16.33 -19.36
N GLY A 20 -10.44 17.08 -18.30
CA GLY A 20 -11.84 17.33 -17.90
C GLY A 20 -12.60 16.09 -17.41
N THR A 21 -11.88 15.00 -17.14
CA THR A 21 -12.45 13.74 -16.63
C THR A 21 -12.69 13.76 -15.12
N ILE A 22 -12.14 14.75 -14.43
CA ILE A 22 -12.33 15.01 -13.01
C ILE A 22 -13.49 16.00 -12.80
N GLY A 23 -14.25 15.86 -11.71
CA GLY A 23 -15.35 16.79 -11.40
C GLY A 23 -14.85 18.25 -11.35
N PRO A 24 -15.51 19.23 -12.00
CA PRO A 24 -14.99 20.59 -12.13
C PRO A 24 -14.70 21.30 -10.80
N ALA A 25 -15.58 21.12 -9.80
CA ALA A 25 -15.38 21.68 -8.47
C ALA A 25 -14.18 21.03 -7.75
N TYR A 26 -13.98 19.73 -7.94
CA TYR A 26 -12.86 19.00 -7.37
C TYR A 26 -11.54 19.37 -8.06
N GLN A 27 -11.55 19.56 -9.38
CA GLN A 27 -10.42 20.07 -10.14
C GLN A 27 -9.97 21.43 -9.61
N ALA A 28 -10.90 22.39 -9.46
CA ALA A 28 -10.58 23.71 -8.93
C ALA A 28 -9.99 23.65 -7.53
N LEU A 29 -10.50 22.76 -6.66
CA LEU A 29 -9.93 22.51 -5.35
C LEU A 29 -8.49 21.99 -5.44
N LEU A 30 -8.23 20.99 -6.29
CA LEU A 30 -6.88 20.43 -6.46
C LEU A 30 -5.89 21.42 -7.06
N GLU A 31 -6.32 22.27 -8.00
CA GLU A 31 -5.47 23.32 -8.58
C GLU A 31 -5.11 24.40 -7.56
N ALA A 32 -6.04 24.73 -6.64
CA ALA A 32 -5.77 25.65 -5.54
C ALA A 32 -4.83 25.05 -4.48
N LEU A 33 -4.98 23.75 -4.17
CA LEU A 33 -4.12 23.05 -3.22
C LEU A 33 -2.72 22.79 -3.79
N CYS A 34 -2.62 22.44 -5.08
CA CYS A 34 -1.40 22.04 -5.76
C CYS A 34 -1.08 22.99 -6.93
N PRO A 35 -0.49 24.18 -6.66
CA PRO A 35 -0.11 25.11 -7.71
C PRO A 35 0.86 24.49 -8.72
N ALA A 36 0.94 25.04 -9.94
CA ALA A 36 1.72 24.47 -11.04
C ALA A 36 3.22 24.24 -10.74
N ASN A 37 3.82 25.03 -9.83
CA ASN A 37 5.20 24.91 -9.36
C ASN A 37 5.41 23.83 -8.28
N THR A 38 4.36 23.10 -7.90
CA THR A 38 4.45 21.96 -6.98
C THR A 38 5.27 20.85 -7.64
N SER A 39 6.21 20.31 -6.87
CA SER A 39 7.06 19.18 -7.24
C SER A 39 6.89 18.04 -6.23
N GLN A 40 7.48 16.89 -6.51
CA GLN A 40 7.53 15.76 -5.59
C GLN A 40 8.24 16.06 -4.25
N PHE A 41 8.97 17.18 -4.16
CA PHE A 41 9.65 17.63 -2.93
C PHE A 41 8.88 18.73 -2.20
N THR A 42 7.77 19.21 -2.77
CA THR A 42 6.92 20.21 -2.13
C THR A 42 6.01 19.50 -1.14
N ASN A 43 6.00 19.95 0.12
CA ASN A 43 5.20 19.33 1.18
C ASN A 43 3.73 19.78 1.12
N VAL A 44 3.04 19.34 0.07
CA VAL A 44 1.61 19.57 -0.15
C VAL A 44 0.96 18.21 -0.34
N THR A 45 -0.04 17.91 0.48
CA THR A 45 -0.79 16.65 0.44
C THR A 45 -2.28 16.92 0.52
N THR A 46 -3.08 15.95 0.08
CA THR A 46 -4.53 15.95 0.20
C THR A 46 -5.01 14.52 0.41
N GLU A 47 -6.25 14.36 0.83
CA GLU A 47 -6.83 13.07 1.16
C GLU A 47 -7.20 12.29 -0.10
N ILE A 48 -6.94 10.97 -0.09
CA ILE A 48 -7.34 10.07 -1.17
C ILE A 48 -8.86 9.87 -1.19
N ASP A 49 -9.48 9.86 0.00
CA ASP A 49 -10.92 9.81 0.22
C ASP A 49 -11.35 11.10 0.94
N LEU A 50 -12.07 11.97 0.23
CA LEU A 50 -12.57 13.23 0.79
C LEU A 50 -13.79 13.06 1.71
N SER A 51 -14.47 11.92 1.64
CA SER A 51 -15.67 11.64 2.43
C SER A 51 -15.28 11.11 3.81
N THR A 52 -14.34 10.17 3.84
CA THR A 52 -13.95 9.43 5.05
C THR A 52 -12.43 9.23 5.13
N PRO A 53 -11.63 10.31 5.30
CA PRO A 53 -10.17 10.24 5.13
C PRO A 53 -9.43 9.27 6.05
N VAL A 54 -10.00 8.98 7.22
CA VAL A 54 -9.39 8.16 8.28
C VAL A 54 -10.10 6.82 8.50
N VAL A 55 -11.05 6.47 7.62
CA VAL A 55 -11.82 5.23 7.73
C VAL A 55 -11.58 4.34 6.52
N LEU A 56 -11.31 3.07 6.78
CA LEU A 56 -11.18 2.07 5.71
C LEU A 56 -12.56 1.48 5.40
N ASP A 57 -13.27 2.11 4.46
CA ASP A 57 -14.59 1.70 4.00
C ASP A 57 -14.68 1.69 2.45
N ASN A 58 -15.90 1.52 1.91
CA ASN A 58 -16.12 1.50 0.48
C ASN A 58 -16.45 2.87 -0.15
N ASN A 59 -16.40 3.97 0.61
CA ASN A 59 -16.63 5.32 0.08
C ASN A 59 -15.59 5.69 -0.97
N TYR A 60 -14.37 5.15 -0.89
CA TYR A 60 -13.40 5.21 -1.99
C TYR A 60 -14.03 4.86 -3.34
N TYR A 61 -14.76 3.73 -3.44
CA TYR A 61 -15.40 3.33 -4.71
C TYR A 61 -16.57 4.22 -5.09
N LYS A 62 -17.34 4.71 -4.11
CA LYS A 62 -18.44 5.66 -4.35
C LYS A 62 -17.92 6.97 -4.93
N LEU A 63 -16.82 7.50 -4.41
CA LEU A 63 -16.16 8.70 -4.93
C LEU A 63 -15.58 8.48 -6.32
N VAL A 64 -14.97 7.32 -6.58
CA VAL A 64 -14.45 6.97 -7.91
C VAL A 64 -15.56 6.99 -8.96
N GLN A 65 -16.77 6.47 -8.65
CA GLN A 65 -17.93 6.55 -9.57
C GLN A 65 -18.35 7.99 -9.90
N LEU A 66 -18.13 8.92 -8.98
CA LEU A 66 -18.44 10.34 -9.15
C LEU A 66 -17.33 11.13 -9.86
N ASN A 67 -16.32 10.44 -10.42
CA ASN A 67 -15.11 11.05 -10.97
C ASN A 67 -14.32 11.87 -9.93
N LEU A 68 -14.39 11.45 -8.65
CA LEU A 68 -13.69 12.07 -7.52
C LEU A 68 -12.50 11.24 -7.03
N GLY A 69 -12.05 10.22 -7.78
CA GLY A 69 -10.79 9.53 -7.48
C GLY A 69 -9.61 10.49 -7.64
N LEU A 70 -8.65 10.50 -6.70
CA LEU A 70 -7.54 11.45 -6.71
C LEU A 70 -6.49 11.11 -7.79
N HIS A 71 -6.10 9.84 -7.90
CA HIS A 71 -5.03 9.43 -8.80
C HIS A 71 -5.55 9.12 -10.21
N PHE A 72 -4.66 9.26 -11.20
CA PHE A 72 -4.95 8.80 -12.55
C PHE A 72 -5.33 7.32 -12.60
N SER A 73 -4.67 6.47 -11.80
CA SER A 73 -4.99 5.04 -11.69
C SER A 73 -6.40 4.79 -11.16
N ASP A 74 -6.90 5.62 -10.24
CA ASP A 74 -8.25 5.48 -9.68
C ASP A 74 -9.30 5.73 -10.77
N ASP A 75 -9.06 6.73 -11.61
CA ASP A 75 -9.90 7.06 -12.77
C ASP A 75 -10.00 5.90 -13.76
N GLN A 76 -8.88 5.24 -14.03
CA GLN A 76 -8.84 4.14 -15.01
C GLN A 76 -9.75 2.96 -14.60
N LEU A 77 -10.07 2.82 -13.31
CA LEU A 77 -11.00 1.79 -12.83
C LEU A 77 -12.40 1.94 -13.42
N ILE A 78 -12.83 3.14 -13.79
CA ILE A 78 -14.15 3.39 -14.40
C ILE A 78 -14.10 3.58 -15.92
N ARG A 79 -12.91 3.73 -16.52
CA ARG A 79 -12.72 3.83 -17.98
C ARG A 79 -12.72 2.47 -18.66
N ASN A 80 -12.39 1.40 -17.94
CA ASN A 80 -12.50 0.03 -18.42
C ASN A 80 -13.82 -0.60 -17.94
N ALA A 81 -14.63 -1.13 -18.87
CA ALA A 81 -15.96 -1.68 -18.56
C ALA A 81 -15.91 -2.83 -17.54
N THR A 82 -14.91 -3.71 -17.63
CA THR A 82 -14.76 -4.82 -16.69
C THR A 82 -14.42 -4.33 -15.29
N LEU A 83 -13.47 -3.40 -15.17
CA LEU A 83 -13.08 -2.81 -13.89
C LEU A 83 -14.23 -2.01 -13.29
N LYS A 84 -14.98 -1.29 -14.12
CA LYS A 84 -16.14 -0.52 -13.68
C LYS A 84 -17.20 -1.41 -13.03
N GLY A 85 -17.43 -2.62 -13.57
CA GLY A 85 -18.34 -3.59 -12.94
C GLY A 85 -17.94 -3.96 -11.51
N PHE A 86 -16.64 -4.10 -11.23
CA PHE A 86 -16.14 -4.31 -9.87
C PHE A 86 -16.30 -3.07 -9.00
N VAL A 87 -16.00 -1.88 -9.52
CA VAL A 87 -16.20 -0.60 -8.81
C VAL A 87 -17.66 -0.46 -8.39
N ASP A 88 -18.60 -0.69 -9.31
CA ASP A 88 -20.03 -0.58 -9.05
C ASP A 88 -20.48 -1.59 -7.97
N THR A 89 -19.96 -2.80 -8.02
CA THR A 89 -20.26 -3.85 -7.04
C THR A 89 -19.73 -3.50 -5.65
N PHE A 90 -18.51 -3.00 -5.55
CA PHE A 90 -17.90 -2.63 -4.27
C PHE A 90 -18.50 -1.37 -3.66
N ALA A 91 -18.87 -0.38 -4.49
CA ALA A 91 -19.57 0.82 -4.03
C ALA A 91 -20.95 0.49 -3.43
N ALA A 92 -21.66 -0.49 -4.01
CA ALA A 92 -22.99 -0.91 -3.57
C ALA A 92 -22.98 -1.85 -2.34
N ASN A 93 -21.90 -2.63 -2.15
CA ASN A 93 -21.84 -3.64 -1.08
C ASN A 93 -20.49 -3.60 -0.34
N GLU A 94 -20.48 -2.91 0.80
CA GLU A 94 -19.30 -2.78 1.65
C GLU A 94 -18.83 -4.12 2.24
N THR A 95 -19.76 -5.00 2.60
CA THR A 95 -19.43 -6.32 3.16
C THR A 95 -18.66 -7.15 2.14
N LEU A 96 -19.16 -7.22 0.91
CA LEU A 96 -18.49 -7.92 -0.17
C LEU A 96 -17.12 -7.29 -0.48
N TRP A 97 -17.03 -5.97 -0.50
CA TRP A 97 -15.74 -5.30 -0.66
C TRP A 97 -14.74 -5.71 0.44
N LYS A 98 -15.14 -5.69 1.72
CA LYS A 98 -14.29 -6.11 2.85
C LYS A 98 -13.82 -7.55 2.71
N GLU A 99 -14.73 -8.46 2.36
CA GLU A 99 -14.38 -9.87 2.10
C GLU A 99 -13.32 -10.02 1.01
N LYS A 100 -13.50 -9.31 -0.12
CA LYS A 100 -12.52 -9.34 -1.22
C LYS A 100 -11.21 -8.66 -0.86
N PHE A 101 -11.26 -7.57 -0.08
CA PHE A 101 -10.09 -6.87 0.41
C PHE A 101 -9.24 -7.78 1.31
N ILE A 102 -9.86 -8.47 2.27
CA ILE A 102 -9.18 -9.44 3.16
C ILE A 102 -8.51 -10.53 2.33
N ALA A 103 -9.25 -11.15 1.40
CA ALA A 103 -8.71 -12.19 0.54
C ALA A 103 -7.52 -11.70 -0.31
N ALA A 104 -7.60 -10.47 -0.84
CA ALA A 104 -6.54 -9.86 -1.61
C ALA A 104 -5.28 -9.60 -0.76
N MET A 105 -5.43 -9.09 0.46
CA MET A 105 -4.32 -8.81 1.36
C MET A 105 -3.61 -10.10 1.82
N ILE A 106 -4.37 -11.19 2.08
CA ILE A 106 -3.79 -12.52 2.35
C ILE A 106 -2.99 -13.01 1.14
N LYS A 107 -3.57 -12.91 -0.06
CA LYS A 107 -2.87 -13.32 -1.30
C LYS A 107 -1.61 -12.51 -1.54
N MET A 108 -1.64 -11.21 -1.30
CA MET A 108 -0.48 -10.32 -1.44
C MET A 108 0.62 -10.64 -0.42
N GLY A 109 0.25 -10.95 0.82
CA GLY A 109 1.21 -11.35 1.87
C GLY A 109 1.94 -12.67 1.56
N ASN A 110 1.40 -13.50 0.66
CA ASN A 110 2.00 -14.75 0.23
C ASN A 110 2.89 -14.62 -1.02
N ILE A 111 3.21 -13.41 -1.47
CA ILE A 111 4.14 -13.20 -2.58
C ILE A 111 5.57 -13.52 -2.12
N ALA A 112 6.08 -14.68 -2.55
CA ALA A 112 7.47 -15.12 -2.39
C ALA A 112 8.09 -14.91 -0.98
N PRO A 113 7.42 -15.35 0.11
CA PRO A 113 7.98 -15.21 1.45
C PRO A 113 9.24 -16.07 1.61
N LYS A 114 10.22 -15.56 2.35
CA LYS A 114 11.34 -16.38 2.82
C LYS A 114 10.85 -17.30 3.94
N THR A 115 11.07 -18.61 3.81
CA THR A 115 10.57 -19.62 4.74
C THR A 115 11.67 -20.62 5.13
N GLY A 116 11.46 -21.34 6.24
CA GLY A 116 12.45 -22.27 6.78
C GLY A 116 13.71 -21.52 7.22
N THR A 117 14.86 -21.91 6.68
CA THR A 117 16.17 -21.30 6.98
C THR A 117 16.55 -20.19 5.99
N GLN A 118 15.64 -19.78 5.10
CA GLN A 118 15.90 -18.71 4.15
C GLN A 118 15.80 -17.34 4.84
N GLY A 119 16.85 -16.53 4.76
CA GLY A 119 16.89 -15.20 5.38
C GLY A 119 17.34 -15.22 6.84
N GLU A 120 16.85 -14.26 7.63
CA GLU A 120 17.18 -14.10 9.05
C GLU A 120 16.03 -13.40 9.79
N ILE A 121 15.98 -13.57 11.11
CA ILE A 121 15.16 -12.70 11.98
C ILE A 121 16.02 -11.50 12.37
N ARG A 122 15.63 -10.30 11.93
CA ARG A 122 16.38 -9.08 12.22
C ARG A 122 16.13 -8.60 13.64
N LEU A 123 17.21 -8.26 14.34
CA LEU A 123 17.14 -7.60 15.65
C LEU A 123 16.81 -6.10 15.51
N ASN A 124 17.20 -5.51 14.39
CA ASN A 124 16.88 -4.15 13.99
C ASN A 124 16.42 -4.16 12.52
N CYS A 125 15.19 -3.73 12.24
CA CYS A 125 14.63 -3.77 10.88
C CYS A 125 15.48 -3.00 9.86
N SER A 126 16.18 -1.96 10.29
CA SER A 126 16.95 -1.05 9.43
C SER A 126 18.33 -1.58 9.03
N ILE A 127 18.84 -2.62 9.69
CA ILE A 127 20.23 -3.10 9.49
C ILE A 127 20.23 -4.63 9.37
N VAL A 128 21.07 -5.19 8.49
CA VAL A 128 21.30 -6.63 8.36
C VAL A 128 22.10 -7.11 9.56
N ASN A 129 21.79 -8.28 10.14
CA ASN A 129 22.61 -8.77 11.25
C ASN A 129 24.05 -9.02 10.77
N PRO A 130 25.07 -8.81 11.62
CA PRO A 130 26.44 -9.10 11.25
C PRO A 130 26.59 -10.59 10.89
N SER A 131 27.29 -10.88 9.78
CA SER A 131 27.59 -12.26 9.41
C SER A 131 28.54 -12.86 10.45
N SER A 132 28.27 -14.09 10.88
CA SER A 132 29.13 -14.85 11.79
C SER A 132 30.50 -15.22 11.20
N THR A 133 30.89 -14.64 10.07
CA THR A 133 32.15 -14.92 9.35
C THR A 133 33.26 -13.91 9.69
N SER A 134 32.97 -12.86 10.46
CA SER A 134 33.97 -11.92 10.98
C SER A 134 34.34 -12.15 12.45
N SER A 135 33.88 -13.25 13.07
CA SER A 135 34.21 -13.63 14.45
C SER A 135 35.28 -14.73 14.59
N SER A 136 36.09 -14.98 13.56
CA SER A 136 37.29 -15.83 13.70
C SER A 136 38.45 -15.05 14.35
N GLY A 137 38.24 -14.51 15.57
CA GLY A 137 39.30 -13.76 16.25
C GLY A 137 39.05 -13.17 17.62
N TYR A 138 37.87 -13.29 18.24
CA TYR A 138 37.70 -12.94 19.65
C TYR A 138 36.91 -14.04 20.37
N ASP A 139 37.66 -14.80 21.18
CA ASP A 139 37.16 -15.69 22.22
C ASP A 139 36.33 -14.88 23.21
N GLY A 140 35.04 -15.18 23.26
CA GLY A 140 34.04 -14.42 24.01
C GLY A 140 32.72 -15.15 23.92
N ALA A 141 32.61 -16.25 24.66
CA ALA A 141 31.40 -17.05 24.77
C ALA A 141 30.16 -16.18 25.06
N ILE A 142 29.29 -16.00 24.06
CA ILE A 142 27.88 -15.70 24.31
C ILE A 142 27.26 -17.02 24.75
N GLN A 143 27.27 -17.25 26.06
CA GLN A 143 26.56 -18.34 26.69
C GLN A 143 25.08 -18.20 26.35
N MET A 144 24.55 -19.16 25.58
CA MET A 144 23.11 -19.34 25.47
C MET A 144 22.56 -19.55 26.88
N LEU A 145 21.87 -18.54 27.42
CA LEU A 145 21.00 -18.72 28.58
C LEU A 145 19.84 -19.62 28.12
N ARG A 146 20.10 -20.92 28.17
CA ARG A 146 19.09 -21.97 28.24
C ARG A 146 18.17 -21.58 29.40
N ARG A 147 16.93 -21.18 29.10
CA ARG A 147 15.87 -21.11 30.12
C ARG A 147 15.86 -22.46 30.83
N PRO A 148 16.00 -22.52 32.17
CA PRO A 148 15.80 -23.76 32.91
C PRO A 148 14.43 -24.31 32.53
N GLY A 149 14.41 -25.59 32.15
CA GLY A 149 13.16 -26.33 31.98
C GLY A 149 12.40 -26.29 33.30
N SER A 150 11.11 -25.98 33.20
CA SER A 150 10.13 -26.28 34.24
C SER A 150 9.41 -27.54 33.81
N ASP A 151 10.13 -28.66 33.86
CA ASP A 151 9.51 -29.99 33.87
C ASP A 151 9.46 -30.43 35.33
N ASP A 152 8.24 -30.42 35.89
CA ASP A 152 7.66 -31.47 36.72
C ASP A 152 6.59 -30.89 37.65
N LYS A 153 5.31 -31.16 37.33
CA LYS A 153 4.43 -32.06 38.12
C LYS A 153 3.07 -32.20 37.41
N VAL A 154 2.93 -33.28 36.65
CA VAL A 154 1.64 -33.98 36.54
C VAL A 154 1.30 -34.48 37.94
N ALA A 155 0.28 -33.90 38.56
CA ALA A 155 -0.37 -34.45 39.75
C ALA A 155 -1.57 -35.25 39.27
N SER A 156 -1.50 -36.56 39.43
CA SER A 156 -2.67 -37.44 39.45
C SER A 156 -3.51 -37.09 40.69
N GLY A 157 -4.81 -36.91 40.47
CA GLY A 157 -5.86 -36.76 41.47
C GLY A 157 -7.20 -36.84 40.79
#